data_AF-A0A838M0M0-F1
#
_entry.id   AF-A0A838M0M0-F1
#
_cell.length_a   1.000
_cell.length_b   1.000
_cell.length_c   1.000
_cell.angle_alpha   90.00
_cell.angle_beta   90.00
_cell.angle_gamma   90.00
#
_symmetry.space_group_name_H-M   'P 1'
#
loop_
_entity.id
_entity.type
_entity.pdbx_description
1 polymer ?
#
loop_
_entity_poly.entity_id
_entity_poly.type
_entity_poly.pdbx_seq_one_letter_code
_entity_poly.pdbx_strand_id
1 'polypeptide(L)'
;MSNSDQRILTRALRLRCSPADEAAIREKACDAGATISAFLRAAALGRKTRSTTDSQTINELRRIGGMLKDQFNKSGGQYSRESAATLTEITQAISRIAGNEGLIK
;
A
#
# COMPACT_ATOMS: atom_id res chain seq x y z
N MET A 1 -28.00 4.05 -9.58
CA MET A 1 -27.12 2.89 -9.84
C MET A 1 -26.29 2.63 -8.61
N SER A 2 -26.15 1.37 -8.18
CA SER A 2 -25.36 1.01 -7.00
C SER A 2 -23.86 1.09 -7.32
N ASN A 3 -23.03 1.46 -6.35
CA ASN A 3 -21.56 1.54 -6.48
C ASN A 3 -20.92 0.23 -6.99
N SER A 4 -21.60 -0.91 -6.83
CA SER A 4 -21.16 -2.20 -7.37
C SER A 4 -21.20 -2.30 -8.90
N ASP A 5 -22.18 -1.68 -9.57
CA ASP A 5 -22.30 -1.76 -11.04
C ASP A 5 -21.16 -1.04 -11.75
N GLN A 6 -20.60 0.02 -11.14
CA GLN A 6 -19.45 0.75 -11.67
C GLN A 6 -18.13 -0.04 -11.60
N ARG A 7 -18.07 -1.15 -10.86
CA ARG A 7 -16.86 -1.99 -10.76
C ARG A 7 -16.79 -3.10 -11.81
N ILE A 8 -17.86 -3.33 -12.57
CA ILE A 8 -17.89 -4.38 -13.58
C ILE A 8 -17.12 -3.89 -14.81
N LEU A 9 -16.03 -4.60 -15.13
CA LEU A 9 -15.14 -4.27 -16.25
C LEU A 9 -15.58 -5.05 -17.49
N THR A 10 -16.28 -4.39 -18.40
CA THR A 10 -16.93 -5.05 -19.55
C THR A 10 -16.16 -4.94 -20.86
N ARG A 11 -15.13 -4.07 -20.93
CA ARG A 11 -14.37 -3.82 -22.16
C ARG A 11 -12.89 -4.18 -21.98
N ALA A 12 -12.31 -4.81 -23.01
CA ALA A 12 -10.88 -5.16 -23.06
C ALA A 12 -10.13 -4.27 -24.04
N LEU A 13 -8.91 -3.88 -23.67
CA LEU A 13 -7.96 -3.17 -24.55
C LEU A 13 -6.84 -4.14 -24.94
N ARG A 14 -6.51 -4.21 -26.23
CA ARG A 14 -5.38 -5.00 -26.74
C ARG A 14 -4.18 -4.08 -26.92
N LEU A 15 -3.04 -4.44 -26.32
CA LEU A 15 -1.77 -3.74 -26.46
C LEU A 15 -0.81 -4.62 -27.27
N ARG A 16 -0.20 -4.05 -28.31
CA ARG A 16 0.96 -4.64 -28.99
C ARG A 16 2.21 -3.99 -28.41
N CYS A 17 3.23 -4.79 -28.12
CA CYS A 17 4.49 -4.34 -27.54
C CYS A 17 5.63 -5.24 -28.01
N SER A 18 6.87 -4.78 -27.88
CA SER A 18 8.04 -5.63 -28.13
C SER A 18 8.21 -6.68 -27.02
N PRO A 19 9.02 -7.74 -27.23
CA PRO A 19 9.34 -8.70 -26.16
C PRO A 19 10.00 -8.04 -24.94
N ALA A 20 10.83 -7.01 -25.16
CA ALA A 20 11.48 -6.27 -24.08
C ALA A 20 10.47 -5.48 -23.23
N ASP A 21 9.50 -4.83 -23.89
CA ASP A 21 8.43 -4.11 -23.20
C ASP A 21 7.55 -5.08 -22.40
N GLU A 22 7.21 -6.24 -22.97
CA GLU A 22 6.41 -7.26 -22.29
C GLU A 22 7.11 -7.72 -21.00
N ALA A 23 8.41 -8.03 -21.07
CA ALA A 23 9.20 -8.44 -19.92
C ALA A 23 9.21 -7.36 -18.83
N ALA A 24 9.48 -6.10 -19.20
CA ALA A 24 9.50 -4.98 -18.25
C ALA A 24 8.12 -4.72 -17.62
N ILE A 25 7.03 -4.87 -18.38
CA ILE A 25 5.66 -4.72 -17.86
C ILE A 25 5.35 -5.85 -16.87
N ARG A 26 5.75 -7.09 -17.17
CA ARG A 26 5.53 -8.25 -16.30
C ARG A 26 6.27 -8.09 -14.97
N GLU A 27 7.54 -7.70 -15.01
CA GLU A 27 8.36 -7.44 -13.82
C GLU A 27 7.71 -6.37 -12.94
N LYS A 28 7.39 -5.20 -13.51
CA LYS A 28 6.74 -4.10 -12.76
C LYS A 28 5.38 -4.50 -12.19
N ALA A 29 4.58 -5.27 -12.91
CA ALA A 29 3.30 -5.77 -12.42
C ALA A 29 3.49 -6.75 -11.25
N CYS A 30 4.50 -7.63 -11.33
CA CYS A 30 4.89 -8.55 -10.26
C CYS A 30 5.33 -7.79 -9.01
N ASP A 31 6.23 -6.80 -9.17
CA ASP A 31 6.70 -5.96 -8.07
C ASP A 31 5.56 -5.19 -7.40
N ALA A 32 4.60 -4.72 -8.21
CA ALA A 32 3.37 -4.05 -7.79
C ALA A 32 2.30 -5.00 -7.22
N GLY A 33 2.55 -6.32 -7.16
CA GLY A 33 1.58 -7.29 -6.65
C GLY A 33 0.27 -7.33 -7.42
N ALA A 34 0.29 -6.97 -8.69
CA ALA A 34 -0.90 -6.80 -9.51
C ALA A 34 -0.82 -7.65 -10.78
N THR A 35 -1.99 -7.98 -11.32
CA THR A 35 -2.03 -8.52 -12.69
C THR A 35 -1.58 -7.44 -13.67
N ILE A 36 -1.04 -7.83 -14.83
CA ILE A 36 -0.59 -6.91 -15.89
C ILE A 36 -1.70 -5.89 -16.24
N SER A 37 -2.93 -6.36 -16.40
CA SER A 37 -4.07 -5.49 -16.77
C SER A 37 -4.49 -4.54 -15.67
N ALA A 38 -4.38 -4.94 -14.40
CA ALA A 38 -4.62 -4.07 -13.26
C ALA A 38 -3.51 -3.01 -13.11
N PHE A 39 -2.25 -3.42 -13.25
CA PHE A 39 -1.09 -2.54 -13.23
C PHE A 39 -1.16 -1.48 -14.34
N LEU A 40 -1.33 -1.90 -15.60
CA LEU A 40 -1.41 -0.99 -16.74
C LEU A 40 -2.59 -0.03 -16.62
N ARG A 41 -3.75 -0.48 -16.13
CA ARG A 41 -4.90 0.40 -15.92
C ARG A 41 -4.64 1.40 -14.80
N ALA A 42 -4.00 0.98 -13.71
CA ALA A 42 -3.64 1.87 -12.62
C ALA A 42 -2.65 2.94 -13.13
N ALA A 43 -1.59 2.53 -13.82
CA ALA A 43 -0.60 3.41 -14.41
C ALA A 43 -1.23 4.41 -15.41
N ALA A 44 -2.05 3.92 -16.35
CA ALA A 44 -2.71 4.77 -17.36
C ALA A 44 -3.71 5.77 -16.77
N LEU A 45 -4.26 5.50 -15.58
CA LEU A 45 -5.19 6.38 -14.87
C LEU A 45 -4.52 7.18 -13.76
N GLY A 46 -3.18 7.16 -13.66
CA GLY A 46 -2.43 7.88 -12.62
C GLY A 46 -2.71 7.38 -11.19
N ARG A 47 -3.20 6.15 -11.04
CA ARG A 47 -3.48 5.53 -9.73
C ARG A 47 -2.20 4.93 -9.18
N LYS A 48 -2.02 4.99 -7.86
CA LYS A 48 -0.88 4.38 -7.17
C LYS A 48 -0.84 2.86 -7.40
N THR A 49 0.25 2.38 -7.98
CA THR A 49 0.62 0.95 -8.02
C THR A 49 1.57 0.69 -6.86
N ARG A 50 1.07 0.07 -5.79
CA ARG A 50 1.87 -0.15 -4.58
C ARG A 50 2.62 -1.48 -4.69
N SER A 51 3.85 -1.58 -4.20
CA SER A 51 4.54 -2.87 -4.19
C SER A 51 3.85 -3.87 -3.24
N THR A 52 3.93 -5.18 -3.54
CA THR A 52 3.59 -6.23 -2.57
C THR A 52 4.43 -6.08 -1.31
N THR A 53 5.72 -5.79 -1.47
CA THR A 53 6.68 -5.60 -0.37
C THR A 53 6.23 -4.44 0.51
N ASP A 54 5.91 -3.29 -0.08
CA ASP A 54 5.35 -2.14 0.66
C ASP A 54 4.11 -2.53 1.46
N SER A 55 3.21 -3.29 0.83
CA SER A 55 1.97 -3.72 1.48
C SER A 55 2.23 -4.63 2.67
N GLN A 56 3.17 -5.57 2.55
CA GLN A 56 3.60 -6.44 3.65
C GLN A 56 4.27 -5.63 4.77
N THR A 57 5.17 -4.70 4.43
CA THR A 57 5.84 -3.83 5.40
C THR A 57 4.83 -2.98 6.18
N ILE A 58 3.84 -2.39 5.51
CA ILE A 58 2.78 -1.64 6.21
C ILE A 58 1.99 -2.54 7.16
N ASN A 59 1.65 -3.77 6.75
CA ASN A 59 0.89 -4.67 7.59
C ASN A 59 1.67 -5.07 8.84
N GLU A 60 2.98 -5.29 8.72
CA GLU A 60 3.82 -5.59 9.88
C GLU A 60 3.98 -4.37 10.80
N LEU A 61 4.17 -3.17 10.24
CA LEU A 61 4.20 -1.93 11.02
C LEU A 61 2.88 -1.71 11.80
N ARG A 62 1.72 -1.99 11.18
CA ARG A 62 0.42 -1.95 11.85
C ARG A 62 0.31 -2.99 12.97
N ARG A 63 0.81 -4.21 12.74
CA ARG A 63 0.83 -5.28 13.74
C ARG A 63 1.67 -4.86 14.96
N ILE A 64 2.86 -4.32 14.74
CA ILE A 64 3.74 -3.81 15.79
C ILE A 64 3.07 -2.68 16.58
N GLY A 65 2.43 -1.72 15.90
CA GLY A 65 1.68 -0.66 16.57
C GLY A 65 0.53 -1.19 17.44
N GLY A 66 -0.17 -2.23 16.98
CA GLY A 66 -1.18 -2.93 17.77
C GLY A 66 -0.59 -3.59 19.03
N MET A 67 0.55 -4.29 18.89
CA MET A 67 1.25 -4.89 20.03
C MET A 67 1.74 -3.84 21.04
N LEU A 68 2.26 -2.71 20.57
CA LEU A 68 2.67 -1.59 21.42
C LEU A 68 1.49 -1.01 22.22
N LYS A 69 0.35 -0.80 21.56
CA LYS A 69 -0.89 -0.35 22.20
C LYS A 69 -1.33 -1.33 23.30
N ASP A 70 -1.32 -2.63 23.00
CA ASP A 70 -1.71 -3.65 23.97
C ASP A 70 -0.76 -3.67 25.18
N GLN A 71 0.55 -3.55 24.95
CA GLN A 71 1.55 -3.47 26.00
C GLN A 71 1.37 -2.23 26.88
N PHE A 72 1.14 -1.06 26.27
CA PHE A 72 0.87 0.19 26.97
C PHE A 72 -0.33 0.04 27.93
N ASN A 73 -1.44 -0.51 27.43
CA ASN A 73 -2.64 -0.75 28.25
C ASN A 73 -2.38 -1.72 29.40
N LYS A 74 -1.68 -2.83 29.14
CA LYS A 74 -1.34 -3.84 30.16
C LYS A 74 -0.41 -3.29 31.25
N SER A 75 0.45 -2.35 30.89
CA SER A 75 1.39 -1.71 31.83
C SER A 75 0.77 -0.59 32.68
N GLY A 76 -0.53 -0.29 32.49
CA GLY A 76 -1.17 0.85 33.15
C GLY A 76 -0.66 2.21 32.67
N GLY A 77 -0.12 2.25 31.45
CA GLY A 77 0.41 3.47 30.85
C GLY A 77 1.87 3.81 31.21
N GLN A 78 2.66 2.83 31.67
CA GLN A 78 4.11 3.02 31.79
C GLN A 78 4.71 3.36 30.43
N TYR A 79 5.78 4.17 30.45
CA TYR A 79 6.49 4.62 29.26
C TYR A 79 5.58 5.35 28.25
N SER A 80 4.64 6.16 28.74
CA SER A 80 3.65 6.85 27.90
C SER A 80 4.29 7.75 26.85
N ARG A 81 5.39 8.42 27.21
CA ARG A 81 6.13 9.30 26.30
C ARG A 81 6.82 8.52 25.19
N GLU A 82 7.51 7.44 25.54
CA GLU A 82 8.24 6.56 24.63
C GLU A 82 7.28 5.80 23.71
N SER A 83 6.15 5.33 24.25
CA SER A 83 5.10 4.65 23.50
C SER A 83 4.47 5.59 22.47
N ALA A 84 4.18 6.84 22.85
CA ALA A 84 3.66 7.85 21.95
C ALA A 84 4.66 8.23 20.84
N ALA A 85 5.95 8.37 21.19
CA ALA A 85 7.01 8.65 20.21
C ALA A 85 7.15 7.49 19.20
N THR A 86 7.21 6.26 19.68
CA THR A 86 7.32 5.06 18.83
C THR A 86 6.11 4.91 17.90
N LEU A 87 4.89 5.12 18.42
CA LEU A 87 3.67 5.06 17.61
C LEU A 87 3.67 6.15 16.52
N THR A 88 4.21 7.33 16.83
CA THR A 88 4.39 8.42 15.87
C THR A 88 5.35 8.00 14.75
N GLU A 89 6.50 7.41 15.08
CA GLU A 89 7.47 6.92 14.10
C GLU A 89 6.89 5.83 13.19
N ILE A 90 6.14 4.88 13.76
CA ILE A 90 5.42 3.84 12.99
C ILE A 90 4.44 4.50 12.00
N THR A 91 3.68 5.49 12.46
CA THR A 91 2.68 6.18 11.62
C THR A 91 3.34 6.95 10.48
N GLN A 92 4.47 7.62 10.76
CA GLN A 92 5.26 8.32 9.75
C GLN A 92 5.88 7.34 8.74
N ALA A 93 6.41 6.21 9.19
CA ALA A 93 6.96 5.17 8.32
C ALA A 93 5.89 4.61 7.36
N ILE A 94 4.70 4.30 7.88
CA ILE A 94 3.55 3.87 7.07
C ILE A 94 3.20 4.93 6.02
N SER A 95 3.21 6.21 6.40
CA SER A 95 2.86 7.32 5.51
C SER A 95 3.86 7.47 4.36
N ARG A 96 5.17 7.36 4.64
CA ARG A 96 6.24 7.37 3.63
C ARG A 96 6.06 6.22 2.64
N ILE A 97 5.88 5.00 3.13
CA ILE A 97 5.73 3.81 2.27
C ILE A 97 4.37 3.78 1.54
N ALA A 98 3.33 4.44 2.07
CA ALA A 98 2.08 4.66 1.34
C ALA A 98 2.16 5.74 0.25
N GLY A 99 3.26 6.49 0.18
CA GLY A 99 3.41 7.68 -0.66
C GLY A 99 2.43 8.79 -0.28
N ASN A 100 2.02 8.86 0.99
CA ASN A 100 1.07 9.85 1.53
C ASN A 100 1.81 10.98 2.27
N GLU A 101 2.98 11.40 1.77
CA GLU A 101 3.74 12.49 2.36
C GLU A 101 2.87 13.76 2.42
N GLY A 102 2.49 14.17 3.64
CA GLY A 102 1.73 15.42 3.88
C GLY A 102 0.45 15.33 4.73
N LEU A 103 0.01 14.14 5.17
CA LEU A 103 -1.26 13.99 5.92
C LEU A 103 -1.17 14.07 7.45
N ILE A 104 0.03 14.29 8.01
CA ILE A 104 0.22 14.54 9.44
C ILE A 104 0.76 15.96 9.56
N LYS A 105 -0.16 16.93 9.65
CA LYS A 105 0.13 18.29 10.12
C LYS A 105 -0.42 18.40 11.53
#